data_AF-A0A1H1L4A8-F1
#
_entry.id   AF-A0A1H1L4A8-F1
#
_cell.length_a   1.000
_cell.length_b   1.000
_cell.length_c   1.000
_cell.angle_alpha   90.00
_cell.angle_beta   90.00
_cell.angle_gamma   90.00
#
_symmetry.space_group_name_H-M   'P 1'
#
loop_
_entity.id
_entity.type
_entity.pdbx_description
1 polymer ?
#
loop_
_entity_poly.entity_id
_entity_poly.type
_entity_poly.pdbx_seq_one_letter_code
_entity_poly.pdbx_strand_id
1 'polypeptide(L)'
;MRSTDVIRDRVKASGTWSMRALAQRLGMMPQTMNTRLNAKTVGVGFLVACLDVLGYRLVAVPITSKLPSGSIEVTDSMTVGPAPANKKER
;
A
#
# COMPACT_ATOMS: atom_id res chain seq x y z
N MET A 1 -15.30 5.85 2.53
CA MET A 1 -14.01 6.48 2.92
C MET A 1 -13.20 6.68 1.65
N ARG A 2 -12.64 7.86 1.38
CA ARG A 2 -11.76 8.05 0.21
C ARG A 2 -10.38 7.49 0.54
N SER A 3 -9.63 6.99 -0.45
CA SER A 3 -8.28 6.44 -0.27
C SER A 3 -7.32 7.44 0.40
N THR A 4 -7.59 8.73 0.21
CA THR A 4 -6.84 9.86 0.76
C THR A 4 -7.09 10.05 2.25
N ASP A 5 -8.31 9.78 2.72
CA ASP A 5 -8.66 9.77 4.13
C ASP A 5 -7.91 8.65 4.86
N VAL A 6 -7.77 7.48 4.22
CA VAL A 6 -7.00 6.35 4.78
C VAL A 6 -5.54 6.74 5.00
N ILE A 7 -4.89 7.37 4.01
CA ILE A 7 -3.49 7.79 4.13
C ILE A 7 -3.34 8.81 5.27
N ARG A 8 -4.22 9.81 5.34
CA ARG A 8 -4.19 10.84 6.39
C ARG A 8 -4.42 10.24 7.77
N ASP A 9 -5.36 9.32 7.88
CA ASP A 9 -5.67 8.60 9.11
C ASP A 9 -4.46 7.79 9.59
N ARG A 10 -3.82 7.00 8.69
CA ARG A 10 -2.63 6.22 9.04
C ARG A 10 -1.42 7.07 9.40
N VAL A 11 -1.23 8.21 8.73
CA VAL A 11 -0.18 9.17 9.11
C VAL A 11 -0.44 9.72 10.51
N LYS A 12 -1.68 10.13 10.83
CA LYS A 12 -2.04 10.60 12.18
C LYS A 12 -1.87 9.50 13.23
N ALA A 13 -2.33 8.28 12.93
CA ALA A 13 -2.27 7.14 13.83
C ALA A 13 -0.83 6.70 14.13
N SER A 14 0.11 6.92 13.20
CA SER A 14 1.52 6.55 13.41
C SER A 14 2.21 7.37 14.50
N GLY A 15 1.76 8.60 14.78
CA GLY A 15 2.39 9.54 15.72
C GLY A 15 3.81 10.01 15.36
N THR A 16 4.50 9.30 14.46
CA THR A 16 5.88 9.54 14.04
C THR A 16 5.98 10.16 12.65
N TRP A 17 5.04 9.84 11.76
CA TRP A 17 5.06 10.35 10.40
C TRP A 17 4.28 11.65 10.26
N SER A 18 4.83 12.56 9.45
CA SER A 18 4.11 13.72 8.94
C SER A 18 3.96 13.61 7.43
N MET A 19 2.98 14.30 6.85
CA MET A 19 2.79 14.36 5.39
C MET A 19 4.05 14.90 4.67
N ARG A 20 4.79 15.79 5.32
CA ARG A 20 6.04 16.34 4.81
C ARG A 20 7.15 15.30 4.82
N ALA A 21 7.29 14.53 5.91
CA ALA A 21 8.26 13.44 6.00
C ALA A 21 7.95 12.34 4.98
N LEU A 22 6.67 12.02 4.78
CA LEU A 22 6.21 11.07 3.77
C LEU A 22 6.57 11.53 2.35
N ALA A 23 6.33 12.81 2.03
CA ALA A 23 6.70 13.39 0.74
C ALA A 23 8.22 13.34 0.49
N GLN A 24 9.03 13.70 1.50
CA GLN A 24 10.50 13.62 1.43
C GLN A 24 10.97 12.19 1.19
N ARG A 25 10.39 11.21 1.89
CA ARG A 25 10.77 9.80 1.74
C ARG A 25 10.45 9.25 0.36
N LEU A 26 9.37 9.73 -0.26
CA LEU A 26 8.96 9.41 -1.62
C LEU A 26 9.70 10.23 -2.70
N GLY A 27 10.69 11.04 -2.31
CA GLY A 27 11.47 11.84 -3.25
C GLY A 27 10.67 12.94 -3.96
N MET A 28 9.58 13.41 -3.35
CA MET A 28 8.70 14.40 -3.95
C MET A 28 8.54 15.66 -3.11
N MET A 29 8.21 16.77 -3.79
CA MET A 29 7.91 18.02 -3.11
C MET A 29 6.57 17.91 -2.34
N PRO A 30 6.43 18.55 -1.17
CA PRO A 30 5.19 18.54 -0.39
C PRO A 30 3.97 19.06 -1.18
N GLN A 31 4.18 20.02 -2.07
CA GLN A 31 3.14 20.54 -2.95
C GLN A 31 2.67 19.46 -3.94
N THR A 32 3.58 18.74 -4.58
CA THR A 32 3.27 17.61 -5.47
C THR A 32 2.52 16.50 -4.74
N MET A 33 2.93 16.18 -3.51
CA MET A 33 2.23 15.23 -2.64
C MET A 33 0.78 15.67 -2.40
N ASN A 34 0.57 16.93 -2.03
CA ASN A 34 -0.76 17.47 -1.75
C ASN A 34 -1.63 17.51 -3.01
N THR A 35 -1.08 17.86 -4.17
CA THR A 35 -1.78 17.80 -5.46
C THR A 35 -2.21 16.37 -5.79
N ARG A 36 -1.32 15.38 -5.62
CA ARG A 36 -1.65 13.96 -5.88
C ARG A 36 -2.71 13.42 -4.91
N LEU A 37 -2.67 13.84 -3.65
CA LEU A 37 -3.66 13.43 -2.65
C LEU A 37 -5.02 14.12 -2.78
N ASN A 38 -5.10 15.29 -3.42
CA ASN A 38 -6.38 15.95 -3.64
C ASN A 38 -6.91 15.73 -5.07
N ALA A 39 -6.22 14.93 -5.88
CA ALA A 39 -6.68 14.57 -7.21
C ALA A 39 -8.02 13.81 -7.15
N LYS A 40 -8.87 14.01 -8.18
CA LYS A 40 -10.16 13.31 -8.31
C LYS A 40 -9.98 11.79 -8.31
N THR A 41 -8.87 11.31 -8.86
CA THR A 41 -8.48 9.91 -8.88
C THR A 41 -7.03 9.79 -8.47
N VAL A 42 -6.76 9.01 -7.42
CA VAL A 42 -5.42 8.72 -6.96
C VAL A 42 -4.94 7.43 -7.59
N GLY A 43 -3.79 7.47 -8.27
CA GLY A 43 -3.20 6.28 -8.87
C GLY A 43 -2.88 5.22 -7.82
N VAL A 44 -3.19 3.95 -8.11
CA VAL A 44 -2.95 2.83 -7.17
C VAL A 44 -1.48 2.74 -6.79
N GLY A 45 -0.55 2.89 -7.74
CA GLY A 45 0.89 2.86 -7.45
C GLY A 45 1.34 3.93 -6.45
N PHE A 46 0.71 5.11 -6.45
CA PHE A 46 1.02 6.15 -5.46
C PHE A 46 0.50 5.78 -4.07
N LEU A 47 -0.70 5.19 -3.99
CA LEU A 47 -1.24 4.69 -2.71
C LEU A 47 -0.37 3.59 -2.13
N VAL A 48 0.05 2.62 -2.96
CA VAL A 48 0.97 1.55 -2.54
C VAL A 48 2.27 2.15 -2.00
N ALA A 49 2.90 3.08 -2.72
CA ALA A 49 4.15 3.69 -2.26
C ALA A 49 4.00 4.43 -0.92
N CYS A 50 2.89 5.15 -0.72
CA CYS A 50 2.64 5.82 0.56
C CYS A 50 2.41 4.83 1.71
N LEU A 51 1.65 3.76 1.47
CA LEU A 51 1.37 2.73 2.47
C LEU A 51 2.63 1.96 2.84
N ASP A 52 3.48 1.65 1.87
CA ASP A 52 4.75 0.94 2.07
C ASP A 52 5.69 1.70 3.01
N VAL A 53 5.82 3.02 2.82
CA VAL A 53 6.60 3.89 3.73
C VAL A 53 6.02 3.89 5.16
N LEU A 54 4.71 3.77 5.29
CA LEU A 54 4.02 3.70 6.58
C LEU A 54 4.03 2.29 7.19
N GLY A 55 4.63 1.30 6.53
CA GLY A 55 4.70 -0.10 6.98
C GLY A 55 3.43 -0.91 6.69
N TYR A 56 2.58 -0.47 5.77
CA TYR A 56 1.35 -1.16 5.37
C TYR A 56 1.49 -1.77 3.98
N ARG A 57 0.89 -2.95 3.77
CA ARG A 57 0.79 -3.59 2.47
C ARG A 57 -0.64 -3.49 1.94
N LEU A 58 -0.79 -3.06 0.68
CA LEU A 58 -2.08 -3.07 0.01
C LEU A 58 -2.42 -4.49 -0.42
N VAL A 59 -3.57 -5.00 0.00
CA VAL A 59 -4.08 -6.33 -0.37
C VAL A 59 -5.49 -6.24 -0.93
N ALA A 60 -5.78 -7.08 -1.93
CA ALA A 60 -7.14 -7.25 -2.43
C ALA A 60 -7.87 -8.26 -1.55
N VAL A 61 -9.01 -7.87 -0.99
CA VAL A 61 -9.85 -8.75 -0.16
C VAL A 61 -11.20 -8.91 -0.88
N PRO A 62 -11.69 -10.15 -1.09
CA PRO A 62 -12.99 -10.35 -1.68
C PRO A 62 -14.08 -9.76 -0.77
N ILE A 63 -15.07 -9.10 -1.37
CA ILE A 63 -16.10 -8.33 -0.66
C ILE A 63 -16.92 -9.21 0.32
N THR A 64 -17.00 -10.51 0.05
CA THR A 64 -17.68 -11.50 0.89
C THR A 64 -16.83 -12.04 2.05
N SER A 65 -15.57 -11.62 2.16
CA SER A 65 -14.67 -12.08 3.20
C SER A 65 -15.05 -11.48 4.55
N LYS A 66 -15.34 -12.35 5.52
CA LYS A 66 -15.60 -11.98 6.93
C LYS A 66 -14.32 -11.83 7.74
N LEU A 67 -13.22 -11.42 7.11
CA LEU A 67 -11.97 -11.18 7.84
C LEU A 67 -12.17 -9.94 8.74
N PRO A 68 -11.91 -10.06 10.07
CA PRO A 68 -11.89 -8.90 10.94
C PRO A 68 -10.87 -7.88 10.43
N SER A 69 -11.22 -6.59 10.50
CA SER A 69 -10.33 -5.47 10.22
C SER A 69 -9.10 -5.55 11.15
N GLY A 70 -7.99 -6.14 10.68
CA GLY A 70 -6.77 -6.35 11.48
C GLY A 70 -6.15 -7.74 11.39
N SER A 71 -6.79 -8.73 10.77
CA SER A 71 -6.31 -10.13 10.73
C SER A 71 -5.42 -10.49 9.53
N ILE A 72 -4.80 -9.51 8.87
CA ILE A 72 -3.94 -9.80 7.71
C ILE A 72 -2.52 -10.05 8.23
N GLU A 73 -2.20 -11.32 8.45
CA GLU A 73 -0.81 -11.76 8.58
C GLU A 73 -0.26 -12.07 7.17
N VAL A 74 0.82 -11.39 6.79
CA VAL A 74 1.56 -11.66 5.55
C VAL A 74 2.84 -12.39 5.94
N THR A 75 2.85 -13.70 5.78
CA THR A 75 4.04 -14.54 6.03
C THR A 75 4.93 -14.64 4.80
N ASP A 76 6.24 -14.62 5.05
CA ASP A 76 7.32 -14.61 4.06
C ASP A 76 7.47 -16.00 3.43
N SER A 77 6.83 -16.23 2.29
CA SER A 77 7.19 -17.33 1.38
C SER A 77 6.83 -16.98 -0.06
N MET A 78 7.39 -15.88 -0.55
CA MET A 78 7.47 -15.62 -1.99
C MET A 78 8.93 -15.68 -2.44
N THR A 79 9.50 -16.88 -2.42
CA THR A 79 10.59 -17.23 -3.32
C THR A 79 10.01 -17.32 -4.74
N VAL A 80 10.11 -16.23 -5.49
CA VAL A 80 9.85 -16.25 -6.93
C VAL A 80 11.05 -16.92 -7.62
N GLY A 81 11.05 -18.25 -7.63
CA GLY A 81 11.87 -19.04 -8.56
C GLY A 81 11.13 -19.17 -9.90
N PRO A 82 11.81 -19.04 -11.05
CA PRO A 82 11.16 -19.17 -12.35
C PRO A 82 10.64 -20.60 -12.54
N ALA A 83 9.44 -20.73 -13.12
CA ALA A 83 8.78 -22.01 -13.36
C ALA A 83 9.65 -22.94 -14.22
N PRO A 84 10.02 -24.15 -13.76
CA PRO A 84 10.56 -25.17 -14.63
C PRO A 84 9.42 -25.90 -15.35
N ALA A 85 9.64 -26.10 -16.64
CA ALA A 85 8.67 -26.53 -17.64
C ALA A 85 8.04 -27.89 -17.37
N ASN A 86 6.76 -27.97 -17.70
CA ASN A 86 5.97 -29.18 -17.82
C ASN A 86 6.67 -30.21 -18.74
N LYS A 87 7.07 -31.36 -18.20
CA LYS A 87 7.31 -32.58 -18.98
C LYS A 87 6.39 -33.68 -18.45
N LYS A 88 5.33 -33.93 -19.23
CA LYS A 88 4.45 -35.10 -19.19
C LYS A 88 5.24 -36.38 -19.39
N GLU A 89 4.73 -37.45 -18.78
CA GLU A 89 4.81 -38.88 -19.19
C GLU A 89 6.23 -39.48 -19.21
N ARG A 90 6.49 -40.72 -18.81
CA ARG A 90 5.69 -41.94 -18.60
C ARG A 90 6.56 -42.92 -17.82
#